data_AF-A0A943XX90-F1
#
_entry.id   AF-A0A943XX90-F1
#
_cell.length_a   1.000
_cell.length_b   1.000
_cell.length_c   1.000
_cell.angle_alpha   90.00
_cell.angle_beta   90.00
_cell.angle_gamma   90.00
#
_symmetry.space_group_name_H-M   'P 1'
#
loop_
_entity.id
_entity.type
_entity.pdbx_description
1 polymer ?
#
loop_
_entity_poly.entity_id
_entity_poly.type
_entity_poly.pdbx_seq_one_letter_code
_entity_poly.pdbx_strand_id
1 'polypeptide(L)' 'MPNYKNLECLLAGSSSARRYFLSLPVPLQLRLHANSAAIQTAHSLHQAARILEYQALFEK' A
#
# COMPACT_ATOMS: atom_id res chain seq x y z
N MET A 1 11.33 1.22 15.23
CA MET A 1 10.12 1.50 14.41
C MET A 1 9.21 0.28 14.47
N PRO A 2 7.88 0.42 14.60
CA PRO A 2 6.98 -0.73 14.66
C PRO A 2 7.08 -1.51 13.34
N ASN A 3 7.45 -2.79 13.43
CA ASN A 3 7.56 -3.69 12.29
C ASN A 3 6.25 -4.47 12.15
N TYR A 4 5.45 -4.16 11.14
CA TYR A 4 4.17 -4.83 10.91
C TYR A 4 4.40 -6.02 9.98
N LYS A 5 3.90 -7.22 10.33
CA LYS A 5 4.16 -8.44 9.55
C LYS A 5 3.64 -8.35 8.11
N ASN A 6 2.49 -7.71 7.92
CA ASN A 6 1.77 -7.61 6.65
C ASN A 6 1.05 -6.26 6.53
N LEU A 7 0.61 -5.93 5.31
CA LEU A 7 -0.20 -4.74 5.02
C LEU A 7 -1.41 -4.61 5.94
N GLU A 8 -2.13 -5.68 6.20
CA GLU A 8 -3.33 -5.65 7.07
C GLU A 8 -2.98 -5.22 8.51
N CYS A 9 -1.85 -5.69 9.02
CA CYS A 9 -1.36 -5.33 10.35
C CYS A 9 -0.92 -3.85 10.39
N LEU A 10 -0.32 -3.36 9.30
CA LEU A 10 0.01 -1.94 9.12
C LEU A 10 -1.25 -1.08 9.06
N LEU A 11 -2.27 -1.49 8.29
CA LEU A 11 -3.55 -0.79 8.20
C LEU A 11 -4.28 -0.80 9.55
N ALA A 12 -4.23 -1.90 10.29
CA ALA A 12 -4.82 -2.01 11.62
C ALA A 12 -4.12 -1.12 12.66
N GLY A 13 -2.78 -1.09 12.65
CA GLY A 13 -1.98 -0.34 13.64
C GLY A 13 -1.72 1.12 13.30
N SER A 14 -1.86 1.54 12.02
CA SER A 14 -1.58 2.90 11.58
C SER A 14 -2.78 3.53 10.88
N SER A 15 -3.44 4.45 11.58
CA SER A 15 -4.56 5.24 11.05
C SER A 15 -4.16 6.06 9.82
N SER A 16 -2.94 6.62 9.79
CA SER A 16 -2.45 7.39 8.65
C SER A 16 -2.20 6.52 7.41
N ALA A 17 -1.60 5.33 7.58
CA ALA A 17 -1.41 4.39 6.49
C ALA A 17 -2.75 3.90 5.93
N ARG A 18 -3.72 3.62 6.81
CA ARG A 18 -5.08 3.25 6.42
C ARG A 18 -5.77 4.34 5.61
N ARG A 19 -5.70 5.59 6.07
CA ARG A 19 -6.30 6.73 5.38
C ARG A 19 -5.68 6.95 3.99
N TYR A 20 -4.37 6.78 3.87
CA TYR A 20 -3.69 6.83 2.58
C TYR A 20 -4.16 5.69 1.66
N PHE A 21 -4.16 4.46 2.16
CA PHE A 21 -4.61 3.29 1.40
C PHE A 21 -6.03 3.45 0.86
N LEU A 22 -6.96 3.93 1.69
CA LEU A 22 -8.35 4.18 1.30
C LEU A 22 -8.51 5.34 0.31
N SER A 23 -7.54 6.26 0.27
CA SER A 23 -7.51 7.36 -0.72
C SER A 23 -7.07 6.89 -2.11
N LEU A 24 -6.51 5.70 -2.24
CA LEU A 24 -6.05 5.16 -3.52
C LEU A 24 -7.23 4.57 -4.31
N PRO A 25 -7.20 4.59 -5.66
CA PRO A 25 -8.19 3.92 -6.47
C PRO A 25 -8.20 2.40 -6.24
N VAL A 26 -9.39 1.79 -6.32
CA VAL A 26 -9.64 0.35 -6.13
C VAL A 26 -8.65 -0.57 -6.86
N PRO A 27 -8.29 -0.36 -8.14
CA PRO A 27 -7.29 -1.20 -8.80
C PRO A 27 -5.91 -1.16 -8.14
N LEU A 28 -5.49 -0.01 -7.59
CA LEU A 28 -4.25 0.09 -6.81
C LEU A 28 -4.38 -0.62 -5.46
N GLN A 29 -5.53 -0.50 -4.79
CA GLN A 29 -5.80 -1.21 -3.53
C GLN A 29 -5.69 -2.74 -3.70
N LEU A 30 -6.25 -3.29 -4.78
CA LEU A 30 -6.17 -4.72 -5.10
C LEU A 30 -4.73 -5.17 -5.36
N ARG A 31 -3.97 -4.40 -6.14
CA ARG A 31 -2.56 -4.70 -6.45
C ARG A 31 -1.65 -4.60 -5.21
N LEU A 32 -1.94 -3.64 -4.33
CA LEU A 32 -1.26 -3.50 -3.03
C LEU A 32 -1.60 -4.68 -2.11
N HIS A 33 -2.86 -5.13 -2.07
CA HIS A 33 -3.24 -6.33 -1.32
C HIS A 33 -2.56 -7.59 -1.85
N ALA A 34 -2.43 -7.73 -3.17
CA ALA A 34 -1.70 -8.84 -3.78
C ALA A 34 -0.21 -8.87 -3.36
N ASN A 35 0.37 -7.71 -3.04
CA ASN A 35 1.76 -7.56 -2.58
C ASN A 35 1.85 -7.30 -1.06
N SER A 36 0.81 -7.67 -0.29
CA SER A 36 0.67 -7.35 1.13
C SER A 36 1.82 -7.84 2.02
N ALA A 37 2.48 -8.95 1.67
CA ALA A 37 3.61 -9.50 2.41
C ALA A 37 4.88 -8.63 2.32
N ALA A 38 5.04 -7.86 1.24
CA ALA A 38 6.17 -6.95 1.06
C ALA A 38 5.95 -5.57 1.70
N ILE A 39 4.74 -5.27 2.19
CA ILE A 39 4.36 -3.96 2.72
C ILE A 39 4.24 -4.04 4.24
N GLN A 40 5.36 -3.76 4.91
CA GLN A 40 5.50 -3.86 6.37
C GLN A 40 5.54 -2.49 7.07
N THR A 41 5.69 -1.42 6.29
CA THR A 41 5.79 -0.06 6.80
C THR A 41 4.98 0.92 5.94
N ALA A 42 4.62 2.07 6.51
CA ALA A 42 3.97 3.14 5.76
C ALA A 42 4.83 3.62 4.58
N HIS A 43 6.16 3.63 4.75
CA HIS A 43 7.08 3.99 3.67
C HIS A 43 7.00 2.99 2.50
N SER A 44 7.03 1.68 2.79
CA SER A 44 6.85 0.64 1.77
C SER A 44 5.48 0.74 1.08
N LEU A 45 4.42 1.13 1.81
CA LEU A 45 3.10 1.35 1.23
C LEU A 45 3.11 2.50 0.23
N HIS A 46 3.67 3.65 0.59
CA HIS A 46 3.79 4.80 -0.31
C HIS A 46 4.65 4.48 -1.53
N GLN A 47 5.77 3.78 -1.34
CA GLN A 47 6.65 3.39 -2.43
C GLN A 47 5.96 2.43 -3.40
N ALA A 48 5.31 1.39 -2.88
CA ALA A 48 4.56 0.43 -3.70
C ALA A 48 3.42 1.12 -4.44
N ALA A 49 2.66 2.00 -3.77
CA ALA A 49 1.58 2.76 -4.39
C ALA A 49 2.09 3.59 -5.58
N ARG A 50 3.20 4.33 -5.41
CA ARG A 50 3.82 5.10 -6.49
C ARG A 50 4.24 4.24 -7.67
N ILE A 51 4.91 3.11 -7.43
CA ILE A 51 5.36 2.22 -8.51
C ILE A 51 4.15 1.69 -9.31
N LEU A 52 3.11 1.25 -8.61
CA LEU A 52 1.90 0.72 -9.23
C LEU A 52 1.13 1.81 -10.00
N GLU A 53 1.11 3.03 -9.49
CA GLU A 53 0.50 4.19 -10.13
C GLU A 53 1.25 4.56 -11.43
N TYR A 54 2.58 4.57 -11.39
CA TYR A 54 3.40 4.72 -12.61
C TYR A 54 3.11 3.61 -13.63
N GLN A 55 3.06 2.35 -13.20
CA GLN A 55 2.75 1.24 -14.10
C GLN A 55 1.37 1.40 -14.76
N ALA A 56 0.36 1.83 -13.99
CA ALA A 56 -0.99 2.06 -14.50
C ALA A 56 -1.05 3.23 -15.52
N LEU A 57 -0.14 4.20 -15.43
CA LEU A 57 -0.03 5.30 -16.39
C LEU A 57 0.66 4.88 -17.71
N PHE A 58 1.58 3.91 -17.65
CA PHE A 58 2.32 3.41 -18.81
C PHE A 58 1.63 2.25 -19.55
N GLU A 59 0.63 1.60 -18.95
CA GLU A 59 -0.23 0.60 -19.62
C GLU A 59 -1.31 1.22 -20.52
N LYS A 60 -1.12 2.47 -20.97
CA LYS A 60 -2.09 3.24 -21.77
C LYS A 60 -1.60 3.48 -23.19
#